data_AF-A0A6B3CHH3-F1
#
_entry.id   AF-A0A6B3CHH3-F1
#
_cell.length_a   1.000
_cell.length_b   1.000
_cell.length_c   1.000
_cell.angle_alpha   90.00
_cell.angle_beta   90.00
_cell.angle_gamma   90.00
#
_symmetry.space_group_name_H-M   'P 1'
#
loop_
_entity.id
_entity.type
_entity.pdbx_description
1 polymer ?
#
loop_
_entity_poly.entity_id
_entity_poly.type
_entity_poly.pdbx_seq_one_letter_code
_entity_poly.pdbx_strand_id
1 'polypeptide(L)'
;DGIAGLGEAPLAGALAAGSIGGTSAPLPDPPGFHPAQGDAYRACLGQGTHLVWGPPGTGKTTVLKRAIGDLIARGDRVLLVSATNIAV
;
A
#
# COMPACT_ATOMS: atom_id res chain seq x y z
N ASP A 1 0.70 -20.73 17.91
CA ASP A 1 1.74 -20.72 16.87
C ASP A 1 1.19 -20.16 15.57
N GLY A 2 1.31 -18.85 15.37
CA GLY A 2 0.73 -18.14 14.23
C GLY A 2 1.69 -18.07 13.03
N ILE A 3 1.90 -16.87 12.49
CA ILE A 3 2.85 -16.61 11.39
C ILE A 3 4.26 -17.19 11.66
N ALA A 4 4.65 -17.31 12.93
CA ALA A 4 5.91 -17.93 13.36
C ALA A 4 6.04 -19.44 13.02
N GLY A 5 4.95 -20.13 12.68
CA GLY A 5 4.95 -21.54 12.27
C GLY A 5 5.01 -21.77 10.76
N LEU A 6 4.98 -20.71 9.94
CA LEU A 6 4.96 -20.80 8.48
C LEU A 6 6.38 -20.88 7.87
N GLY A 7 7.13 -21.95 8.14
CA GLY A 7 8.41 -22.26 7.45
C GLY A 7 9.34 -21.05 7.21
N GLU A 8 10.08 -21.03 6.10
CA GLU A 8 10.68 -19.76 5.63
C GLU A 8 9.56 -18.88 5.06
N ALA A 9 9.04 -17.96 5.89
CA ALA A 9 8.12 -16.91 5.47
C ALA A 9 8.91 -15.62 5.24
N PRO A 10 9.56 -15.44 4.07
CA PRO A 10 10.46 -14.30 3.83
C PRO A 10 9.76 -12.94 3.99
N LEU A 11 8.46 -12.86 3.68
CA LEU A 11 7.70 -11.62 3.90
C LEU A 11 7.44 -11.35 5.39
N ALA A 12 7.07 -12.38 6.16
CA ALA A 12 6.87 -12.23 7.59
C ALA A 12 8.18 -11.94 8.31
N GLY A 13 9.27 -12.59 7.90
CA GLY A 13 10.62 -12.32 8.38
C GLY A 13 11.06 -10.90 8.05
N ALA A 14 10.85 -10.43 6.81
CA ALA A 14 11.15 -9.06 6.42
C ALA A 14 10.31 -8.03 7.18
N LEU A 15 9.02 -8.31 7.39
CA LEU A 15 8.16 -7.46 8.20
C LEU A 15 8.62 -7.39 9.66
N ALA A 16 8.94 -8.54 10.28
CA ALA A 16 9.43 -8.62 11.65
C ALA A 16 10.80 -7.94 11.82
N ALA A 17 11.65 -8.01 10.80
CA ALA A 17 12.95 -7.34 10.76
C ALA A 17 12.86 -5.86 10.38
N GLY A 18 11.67 -5.33 10.04
CA GLY A 18 11.49 -3.96 9.57
C GLY A 18 12.16 -3.67 8.23
N SER A 19 12.49 -4.70 7.45
CA SER A 19 13.11 -4.60 6.13
C SER A 19 12.12 -4.78 4.98
N ILE A 20 10.83 -4.99 5.27
CA ILE A 20 9.78 -4.92 4.27
C ILE A 20 9.78 -3.53 3.62
N GLY A 21 9.67 -3.48 2.31
CA GLY A 21 9.68 -2.21 1.62
C GLY A 21 9.95 -2.36 0.13
N GLY A 22 10.41 -1.25 -0.42
CA GLY A 22 10.78 -1.09 -1.81
C GLY A 22 11.01 0.37 -2.09
N THR A 23 10.92 0.76 -3.36
CA THR A 23 11.16 2.15 -3.76
C THR A 23 9.83 2.85 -4.02
N SER A 24 9.53 3.88 -3.23
CA SER A 24 8.37 4.76 -3.48
C SER A 24 8.56 5.54 -4.79
N ALA A 25 7.46 5.79 -5.50
CA ALA A 25 7.53 6.58 -6.72
C ALA A 25 7.99 8.02 -6.43
N PRO A 26 8.91 8.60 -7.22
CA PRO A 26 9.37 9.98 -7.06
C PRO A 26 8.38 10.97 -7.67
N LEU A 27 7.11 10.87 -7.31
CA LEU A 27 6.02 11.70 -7.82
C LEU A 27 5.62 12.77 -6.79
N PRO A 28 5.15 13.95 -7.23
CA PRO A 28 4.60 14.93 -6.29
C PRO A 28 3.31 14.43 -5.66
N ASP A 29 2.96 15.00 -4.51
CA ASP A 29 1.71 14.67 -3.82
C ASP A 29 0.49 15.18 -4.59
N PRO A 30 -0.59 14.38 -4.69
CA PRO A 30 -1.85 14.85 -5.23
C PRO A 30 -2.37 16.05 -4.42
N PRO A 31 -2.99 17.05 -5.08
CA PRO A 31 -3.60 18.18 -4.39
C PRO A 31 -4.60 17.72 -3.31
N GLY A 32 -4.52 18.35 -2.13
CA GLY A 32 -5.41 18.06 -1.00
C GLY A 32 -5.03 16.84 -0.17
N PHE A 33 -3.95 16.13 -0.51
CA PHE A 33 -3.44 15.05 0.34
C PHE A 33 -2.63 15.63 1.50
N HIS A 34 -2.85 15.08 2.70
CA HIS A 34 -1.93 15.28 3.81
C HIS A 34 -0.62 14.52 3.53
N PRO A 35 0.54 14.91 4.11
CA PRO A 35 1.82 14.26 3.81
C PRO A 35 1.81 12.72 3.93
N ALA A 36 1.20 12.17 4.97
CA ALA A 36 1.09 10.71 5.15
C ALA A 36 0.22 10.01 4.08
N GLN A 37 -0.78 10.70 3.52
CA GLN A 37 -1.56 10.20 2.39
C GLN A 37 -0.73 10.25 1.10
N GLY A 38 0.11 11.28 0.96
CA GLY A 38 1.09 11.42 -0.09
C GLY A 38 2.13 10.29 -0.10
N ASP A 39 2.68 9.98 1.08
CA ASP A 39 3.58 8.83 1.28
C ASP A 39 2.93 7.52 0.85
N ALA A 40 1.70 7.27 1.32
CA ALA A 40 0.94 6.08 0.96
C ALA A 40 0.64 6.01 -0.55
N TYR A 41 0.29 7.14 -1.18
CA TYR A 41 0.07 7.23 -2.62
C TYR A 41 1.33 6.87 -3.39
N ARG A 42 2.47 7.47 -3.06
CA ARG A 42 3.76 7.19 -3.72
C ARG A 42 4.21 5.76 -3.50
N ALA A 43 3.92 5.16 -2.35
CA ALA A 43 4.18 3.75 -2.09
C ALA A 43 3.37 2.84 -3.03
N CYS A 44 2.10 3.15 -3.30
CA CYS A 44 1.28 2.40 -4.25
C CYS A 44 1.78 2.45 -5.70
N LEU A 45 2.41 3.56 -6.11
CA LEU A 45 2.97 3.75 -7.45
C LEU A 45 4.43 3.28 -7.56
N GLY A 46 5.02 2.87 -6.43
CA GLY A 46 6.39 2.41 -6.32
C GLY A 46 6.57 0.95 -6.73
N GLN A 47 7.72 0.40 -6.38
CA GLN A 47 8.04 -1.01 -6.52
C GLN A 47 8.23 -1.65 -5.14
N GLY A 48 8.07 -2.97 -5.04
CA GLY A 48 8.22 -3.72 -3.79
C GLY A 48 6.93 -3.83 -2.98
N THR A 49 7.07 -4.18 -1.70
CA THR A 49 5.92 -4.38 -0.81
C THR A 49 5.93 -3.33 0.29
N HIS A 50 4.86 -2.56 0.38
CA HIS A 50 4.73 -1.47 1.34
C HIS A 50 3.59 -1.73 2.31
N LEU A 51 3.81 -1.45 3.59
CA LEU A 51 2.77 -1.47 4.62
C LEU A 51 2.32 -0.04 4.89
N VAL A 52 1.06 0.25 4.56
CA VAL A 52 0.41 1.52 4.91
C VAL A 52 -0.55 1.28 6.07
N TRP A 53 -0.32 1.97 7.18
CA TRP A 53 -1.21 1.98 8.33
C TRP A 53 -1.90 3.34 8.47
N GLY A 54 -3.19 3.33 8.79
CA GLY A 54 -3.94 4.54 9.08
C GLY A 54 -5.17 4.26 9.94
N PRO A 55 -5.40 5.01 11.04
CA PRO A 55 -6.62 4.92 11.83
C PRO A 55 -7.93 5.04 11.01
N PRO A 56 -9.10 4.69 11.58
CA PRO A 56 -10.39 4.96 10.95
C PRO A 56 -10.54 6.45 10.56
N GLY A 57 -11.18 6.74 9.42
CA GLY A 57 -11.41 8.12 8.97
C GLY A 57 -10.21 8.83 8.30
N THR A 58 -9.02 8.21 8.23
CA THR A 58 -7.80 8.83 7.66
C THR A 58 -7.74 8.89 6.13
N GLY A 59 -8.81 8.53 5.43
CA GLY A 59 -8.87 8.64 3.97
C GLY A 59 -8.10 7.55 3.19
N LYS A 60 -7.81 6.38 3.80
CA LYS A 60 -7.18 5.24 3.11
C LYS A 60 -7.85 4.90 1.77
N THR A 61 -9.17 4.86 1.76
CA THR A 61 -9.95 4.60 0.53
C THR A 61 -9.77 5.70 -0.51
N THR A 62 -9.64 6.97 -0.10
CA THR A 62 -9.35 8.09 -1.01
C THR A 62 -7.98 7.93 -1.67
N VAL A 63 -6.96 7.55 -0.89
CA VAL A 63 -5.62 7.26 -1.41
C VAL A 63 -5.65 6.10 -2.40
N LEU A 64 -6.28 4.98 -2.04
CA LEU A 64 -6.38 3.80 -2.92
C LEU A 64 -7.12 4.12 -4.22
N LYS A 65 -8.27 4.81 -4.16
CA LYS A 65 -9.02 5.22 -5.36
C LYS A 65 -8.14 6.04 -6.30
N ARG A 66 -7.39 7.01 -5.76
CA ARG A 66 -6.52 7.86 -6.56
C ARG A 66 -5.35 7.07 -7.17
N ALA A 67 -4.65 6.27 -6.36
CA ALA A 67 -3.51 5.48 -6.81
C ALA A 67 -3.91 4.43 -7.87
N ILE A 68 -5.00 3.70 -7.64
CA ILE A 68 -5.52 2.71 -8.59
C ILE A 68 -5.95 3.39 -9.90
N GLY A 69 -6.63 4.53 -9.83
CA GLY A 69 -7.00 5.29 -11.02
C GLY A 69 -5.78 5.71 -11.85
N ASP A 70 -4.73 6.20 -11.20
CA ASP A 70 -3.49 6.61 -11.88
C ASP A 70 -2.71 5.41 -12.44
N LEU A 71 -2.72 4.25 -11.79
CA LEU A 71 -2.13 3.00 -12.30
C LEU A 71 -2.88 2.49 -13.54
N ILE A 72 -4.21 2.45 -13.50
CA ILE A 72 -5.03 2.06 -14.65
C ILE A 72 -4.81 3.01 -15.83
N ALA A 73 -4.74 4.32 -15.57
CA ALA A 73 -4.49 5.32 -16.61
C ALA A 73 -3.11 5.16 -17.30
N ARG A 74 -2.14 4.54 -16.62
CA ARG A 74 -0.82 4.17 -17.18
C ARG A 74 -0.84 2.87 -17.97
N GLY A 75 -1.96 2.14 -17.96
CA GLY A 75 -2.09 0.83 -18.58
C GLY A 75 -1.72 -0.34 -17.67
N ASP A 76 -1.51 -0.09 -16.36
CA ASP A 76 -1.19 -1.15 -15.42
C ASP A 76 -2.43 -1.98 -15.06
N ARG A 77 -2.21 -3.27 -14.80
CA ARG A 77 -3.25 -4.16 -14.26
C ARG A 77 -3.19 -4.14 -12.75
N VAL A 78 -4.33 -3.86 -12.12
CA VAL A 78 -4.44 -3.72 -10.66
C VAL A 78 -5.36 -4.81 -10.10
N LEU A 79 -4.89 -5.53 -9.08
CA LEU A 79 -5.70 -6.41 -8.24
C LEU A 79 -5.90 -5.75 -6.87
N LEU A 80 -7.15 -5.38 -6.54
CA LEU A 80 -7.54 -4.93 -5.21
C LEU A 80 -8.23 -6.08 -4.47
N VAL A 81 -7.71 -6.44 -3.30
CA VAL A 81 -8.29 -7.47 -2.44
C VAL A 81 -8.59 -6.86 -1.08
N SER A 82 -9.72 -7.24 -0.48
CA SER A 82 -10.10 -6.86 0.87
C SER A 82 -10.63 -8.06 1.64
N ALA A 83 -10.53 -8.02 2.96
CA ALA A 83 -11.08 -9.05 3.85
C ALA A 83 -12.62 -9.00 3.94
N THR A 84 -13.26 -7.94 3.44
CA THR A 84 -14.73 -7.81 3.45
C THR A 84 -15.24 -7.30 2.10
N ASN A 85 -16.38 -7.83 1.67
CA ASN A 85 -17.06 -7.39 0.44
C ASN A 85 -17.50 -5.91 0.50
N ILE A 86 -17.76 -5.37 1.70
CA ILE A 86 -18.17 -3.96 1.88
C ILE A 86 -17.03 -2.98 1.56
N ALA A 87 -15.78 -3.44 1.67
CA ALA A 87 -14.60 -2.61 1.47
C ALA A 87 -14.05 -2.64 0.03
N VAL A 88 -14.63 -3.45 -0.87
CA VAL A 88 -14.30 -3.51 -2.30
C VAL A 88 -15.22 -2.60 -3.09
#